data_AF-A0AAW1DEB5-F1
#
_entry.id   AF-A0AAW1DEB5-F1
#
_cell.length_a   1.000
_cell.length_b   1.000
_cell.length_c   1.000
_cell.angle_alpha   90.00
_cell.angle_beta   90.00
_cell.angle_gamma   90.00
#
_symmetry.space_group_name_H-M   'P 1'
#
loop_
_entity.id
_entity.type
_entity.pdbx_description
1 polymer ?
#
loop_
_entity_poly.entity_id
_entity_poly.type
_entity_poly.pdbx_seq_one_letter_code
_entity_poly.pdbx_strand_id
1 'polypeptide(L)' 'MFLTNVLLKRKAKSRFIMVLMESLVSGHQFNWIRERLADKAELVRFDPYIQQESVYKEKKKIKSMKF' A
#
# COMPACT_ATOMS: atom_id res chain seq x y z
N MET A 1 -6.04 14.88 -36.98
CA MET A 1 -6.38 15.67 -35.77
C MET A 1 -5.46 15.22 -34.64
N PHE A 2 -4.49 16.04 -34.25
CA PHE A 2 -3.57 15.77 -33.15
C PHE A 2 -4.22 16.27 -31.86
N LEU A 3 -4.83 15.38 -31.07
CA LEU A 3 -5.22 15.72 -29.70
C LEU A 3 -3.93 15.96 -28.92
N THR A 4 -3.51 17.22 -28.82
CA THR A 4 -2.29 17.62 -28.13
C THR A 4 -2.32 17.13 -26.69
N ASN A 5 -1.23 16.50 -26.24
CA ASN A 5 -1.03 15.95 -24.88
C ASN A 5 -1.34 16.94 -23.72
N VAL A 6 -1.47 18.23 -24.02
CA VAL A 6 -1.86 19.30 -23.09
C VAL A 6 -3.23 19.04 -22.45
N LEU A 7 -4.22 18.54 -23.22
CA LEU A 7 -5.56 18.21 -22.69
C LEU A 7 -5.59 16.84 -21.98
N LEU A 8 -4.65 15.95 -22.30
CA LEU A 8 -4.49 14.62 -21.70
C LEU A 8 -3.47 14.61 -20.56
N LYS A 9 -3.20 15.77 -19.94
CA LYS A 9 -2.23 15.89 -18.84
C LYS A 9 -2.66 14.97 -17.71
N ARG A 10 -2.02 13.80 -17.62
CA ARG A 10 -2.32 12.79 -16.59
C ARG A 10 -2.11 13.44 -15.23
N LYS A 11 -3.16 13.41 -14.40
CA LYS A 11 -3.12 13.91 -13.03
C LYS A 11 -1.86 13.39 -12.33
N ALA A 12 -1.08 14.29 -11.74
CA ALA A 12 0.16 13.96 -11.07
C ALA A 12 -0.05 12.76 -10.13
N LYS A 13 0.83 11.76 -10.23
CA LYS A 13 0.75 10.56 -9.39
C LYS A 13 0.99 10.97 -7.94
N SER A 14 0.22 10.41 -7.01
CA SER A 14 0.43 10.69 -5.59
C SER A 14 1.77 10.15 -5.09
N ARG A 15 2.38 10.85 -4.13
CA ARG A 15 3.59 10.38 -3.44
C ARG A 15 3.32 9.16 -2.56
N PHE A 16 2.17 9.11 -1.90
CA PHE A 16 1.81 8.03 -0.98
C PHE A 16 0.76 7.07 -1.54
N ILE A 17 0.84 5.82 -1.08
CA ILE A 17 -0.08 4.74 -1.43
C ILE A 17 -0.51 4.04 -0.15
N MET A 18 -1.80 3.73 -0.06
CA MET A 18 -2.36 2.86 0.96
C MET A 18 -2.30 1.41 0.48
N VAL A 19 -1.69 0.56 1.29
CA VAL A 19 -1.48 -0.86 1.03
C VAL A 19 -2.13 -1.68 2.13
N LEU A 20 -2.57 -2.88 1.76
CA LEU A 20 -3.06 -3.89 2.68
C LEU A 20 -1.88 -4.76 3.11
N MET A 21 -1.60 -4.76 4.41
CA MET A 21 -0.66 -5.66 5.05
C MET A 21 -1.42 -6.89 5.52
N GLU A 22 -0.81 -8.07 5.38
CA GLU A 22 -1.38 -9.35 5.79
C GLU A 22 -0.36 -10.12 6.63
N SER A 23 -0.83 -10.70 7.74
CA SER A 23 -0.05 -11.61 8.58
C SER A 23 0.25 -12.89 7.81
N LEU A 24 1.51 -13.33 7.85
CA LEU A 24 1.92 -14.59 7.25
C LEU A 24 1.30 -15.82 7.89
N VAL A 25 0.84 -15.71 9.14
CA VAL A 25 0.44 -16.88 9.93
C VAL A 25 -1.08 -16.99 10.02
N SER A 26 -1.77 -15.92 10.43
CA SER A 26 -3.23 -15.95 10.66
C SER A 26 -4.06 -15.40 9.50
N GLY A 27 -3.45 -14.65 8.58
CA GLY A 27 -4.18 -13.88 7.58
C GLY A 27 -4.88 -12.63 8.12
N HIS A 28 -4.59 -12.19 9.36
CA HIS A 28 -5.03 -10.88 9.84
C HIS A 28 -4.57 -9.77 8.91
N GLN A 29 -5.45 -8.81 8.61
CA GLN A 29 -5.18 -7.75 7.64
C GLN A 29 -5.35 -6.37 8.27
N PHE A 30 -4.46 -5.45 7.91
CA PHE A 30 -4.57 -4.04 8.27
C PHE A 30 -4.06 -3.13 7.14
N ASN A 31 -4.40 -1.84 7.22
CA ASN A 31 -4.00 -0.85 6.23
C ASN A 31 -2.75 -0.09 6.67
N TRP A 32 -1.81 0.08 5.76
CA TRP A 32 -0.60 0.87 5.98
C TRP A 32 -0.41 1.90 4.86
N ILE A 33 0.25 3.01 5.18
CA ILE A 33 0.60 4.04 4.20
C ILE A 33 2.10 3.99 3.99
N ARG A 34 2.51 3.84 2.74
CA ARG A 34 3.91 3.88 2.34
C ARG A 34 4.17 4.86 1.19
N GLU A 35 5.42 5.23 1.00
CA GLU A 35 5.84 5.98 -0.17
C GLU A 35 5.80 5.11 -1.43
N ARG A 36 5.40 5.70 -2.56
CA ARG A 36 5.19 5.01 -3.83
C ARG A 36 6.47 4.37 -4.39
N LEU A 37 7.60 5.03 -4.18
CA LEU A 37 8.90 4.59 -4.70
C LEU A 37 9.67 3.69 -3.73
N ALA A 38 9.16 3.50 -2.51
CA ALA A 38 9.76 2.60 -1.54
C ALA A 38 9.52 1.13 -1.90
N ASP A 39 10.40 0.26 -1.41
CA ASP A 39 10.27 -1.18 -1.50
C ASP A 39 9.02 -1.69 -0.76
N LYS A 40 8.69 -2.96 -1.00
CA LYS A 40 7.56 -3.62 -0.30
C LYS A 40 7.85 -3.65 1.19
N ALA A 41 6.88 -3.21 1.98
CA ALA A 41 7.01 -3.18 3.43
C ALA A 41 6.89 -4.59 4.02
N GLU A 42 7.80 -4.92 4.94
CA GLU A 42 7.71 -6.06 5.85
C GLU A 42 7.82 -5.53 7.28
N LEU A 43 6.87 -5.90 8.13
CA LEU A 43 6.72 -5.32 9.46
C LEU A 43 6.49 -6.45 10.47
N VAL A 44 7.10 -6.38 11.65
CA VAL A 44 6.73 -7.26 12.77
C VAL A 44 5.69 -6.54 13.61
N ARG A 45 4.54 -7.17 13.83
CA ARG A 45 3.46 -6.61 14.63
C ARG A 45 2.73 -7.71 15.39
N PHE A 46 2.12 -7.34 16.51
CA PHE A 46 1.25 -8.22 17.26
C PHE A 46 0.03 -8.66 16.42
N ASP A 47 -0.17 -9.96 16.33
CA ASP A 47 -1.30 -10.61 15.68
C ASP A 47 -2.38 -10.96 16.71
N PRO A 48 -3.57 -10.35 16.65
CA PRO A 48 -4.64 -10.63 17.62
C PRO A 48 -5.13 -12.07 17.62
N TYR A 49 -5.02 -12.79 16.51
CA TYR A 49 -5.55 -14.16 16.41
C TYR A 49 -4.62 -15.19 17.06
N ILE A 50 -3.31 -14.97 17.00
CA ILE A 50 -2.30 -15.88 17.59
C ILE A 50 -1.86 -15.38 18.96
N GLN A 51 -2.15 -14.11 19.28
CA GLN A 51 -1.70 -13.41 20.47
C GLN A 51 -0.17 -13.39 20.61
N GLN A 52 0.52 -13.34 19.48
CA GLN A 52 1.98 -13.28 19.37
C GLN A 52 2.40 -12.29 18.29
N GLU A 53 3.67 -11.90 18.29
CA GLU A 53 4.22 -11.11 17.20
C GLU A 53 4.37 -11.96 15.93
N SER A 54 3.86 -11.45 14.82
CA SER A 54 3.97 -12.08 13.52
C SER A 54 4.51 -11.11 12.48
N VAL A 55 5.06 -11.66 11.41
CA VAL A 55 5.55 -10.89 10.26
C VAL A 55 4.38 -10.61 9.33
N TYR A 56 4.17 -9.33 9.05
CA TYR A 56 3.21 -8.82 8.09
C TYR A 56 3.89 -8.44 6.80
N LYS A 57 3.30 -8.86 5.68
CA LYS A 57 3.77 -8.54 4.32
C LYS A 57 2.74 -7.76 3.54
N GLU A 58 3.22 -6.91 2.64
CA GLU A 58 2.37 -6.20 1.69
C GLU A 58 1.71 -7.18 0.71
N LYS A 59 0.38 -7.29 0.77
CA LYS A 59 -0.40 -8.15 -0.13
C LYS A 59 -0.81 -7.41 -1.40
N LYS A 60 -1.50 -6.28 -1.23
CA LYS A 60 -2.06 -5.53 -2.35
C LYS A 60 -2.12 -4.04 -2.08
N LYS A 61 -2.00 -3.26 -3.14
CA LYS A 61 -2.33 -1.84 -3.14
C LYS A 61 -3.85 -1.65 -3.09
N ILE A 62 -4.33 -0.79 -2.20
CA ILE A 62 -5.75 -0.42 -2.12
C ILE A 62 -6.01 0.85 -2.94
N LYS A 63 -5.41 1.97 -2.54
CA LYS A 63 -5.67 3.28 -3.17
C LYS A 63 -4.45 4.18 -3.17
N SER A 64 -4.43 5.12 -4.11
CA SER A 64 -3.42 6.18 -4.18
C SER A 64 -3.89 7.34 -3.30
N MET A 65 -3.10 7.78 -2.33
CA MET A 65 -3.52 8.79 -1.36
C MET A 65 -3.12 10.18 -1.83
N LYS A 66 -4.07 11.11 -1.94
CA LYS A 66 -3.80 12.52 -2.26
C LYS A 66 -3.91 13.29 -0.95
N PHE A 67 -2.78 13.75 -0.44
CA PHE A 67 -2.71 14.78 0.59
C PHE A 67 -2.30 16.08 -0.12
#